data_AF-A0A5C8KC33-F1
#
_entry.id   AF-A0A5C8KC33-F1
#
_cell.length_a   1.000
_cell.length_b   1.000
_cell.length_c   1.000
_cell.angle_alpha   90.00
_cell.angle_beta   90.00
_cell.angle_gamma   90.00
#
_symmetry.space_group_name_H-M   'P 1'
#
loop_
_entity.id
_entity.type
_entity.pdbx_description
1 polymer ?
#
loop_
_entity_poly.entity_id
_entity_poly.type
_entity_poly.pdbx_seq_one_letter_code
_entity_poly.pdbx_strand_id
1 'polypeptide(L)'
;MRKLLLLPILVMLVTFTSCKDDEAEPFVETPLDLELKGNWENFETVAVFIDGQDKVAHTDTSRAVVKHSFNKPNMKMVHSVSGQEATVNYALPDSSGTRYIVISDSQNNQDVFEIKSLTATDMVWEKVVRYASYKKDDTYITSRRGTWTYKFRKVE
;
A
#
# COMPACT_ATOMS: atom_id res chain seq x y z
N MET A 1 82.22 1.72 7.23
CA MET A 1 81.52 2.76 8.03
C MET A 1 80.05 2.71 7.62
N ARG A 2 79.13 2.30 8.51
CA ARG A 2 78.19 3.19 9.23
C ARG A 2 77.34 4.02 8.23
N LYS A 3 76.01 3.92 8.11
CA LYS A 3 74.96 3.48 9.05
C LYS A 3 73.70 3.03 8.28
N LEU A 4 73.01 2.03 8.85
CA LEU A 4 71.58 1.77 8.72
C LEU A 4 70.76 3.04 9.00
N LEU A 5 69.63 3.20 8.30
CA LEU A 5 68.29 3.55 8.82
C LEU A 5 67.29 3.04 7.74
N LEU A 6 66.57 1.93 7.99
CA LEU A 6 65.14 1.86 8.42
C LEU A 6 64.20 2.51 7.38
N LEU A 7 63.12 1.94 6.84
CA LEU A 7 62.26 0.78 7.14
C LEU A 7 61.44 0.50 5.83
N PRO A 8 60.81 -0.67 5.67
CA PRO A 8 60.49 -1.28 4.39
C PRO A 8 59.18 -0.85 3.75
N ILE A 9 59.22 -0.85 2.41
CA ILE A 9 58.11 -1.14 1.51
C ILE A 9 57.59 -2.54 1.86
N LEU A 10 56.45 -2.67 2.55
CA LEU A 10 55.46 -3.77 2.43
C LEU A 10 54.38 -3.67 3.54
N VAL A 11 53.49 -2.68 3.47
CA VAL A 11 52.08 -2.88 3.87
C VAL A 11 51.21 -2.11 2.87
N MET A 12 51.38 -2.46 1.60
CA MET A 12 50.21 -2.63 0.76
C MET A 12 49.34 -3.69 1.42
N LEU A 13 48.04 -3.49 1.27
CA LEU A 13 46.93 -4.40 1.55
C LEU A 13 46.20 -4.16 2.87
N VAL A 14 45.02 -3.57 2.69
CA VAL A 14 43.75 -4.12 3.16
C VAL A 14 43.64 -4.27 4.66
N THR A 15 42.87 -3.37 5.30
CA THR A 15 42.06 -3.56 6.53
C THR A 15 41.78 -2.15 7.07
N PHE A 16 40.58 -1.58 7.15
CA PHE A 16 39.22 -2.08 7.04
C PHE A 16 38.37 -1.03 6.36
N THR A 17 37.76 -1.43 5.25
CA THR A 17 36.49 -0.89 4.77
C THR A 17 35.47 -1.00 5.91
N SER A 18 35.30 0.04 6.71
CA SER A 18 34.07 0.20 7.49
C SER A 18 33.02 0.89 6.62
N CYS A 19 32.76 0.32 5.44
CA CYS A 19 31.41 0.36 4.92
C CYS A 19 30.61 -0.47 5.91
N LYS A 20 29.90 0.20 6.82
CA LYS A 20 28.73 -0.43 7.40
C LYS A 20 27.80 -0.60 6.22
N ASP A 21 27.85 -1.78 5.60
CA ASP A 21 26.68 -2.32 4.96
C ASP A 21 25.64 -2.38 6.07
N ASP A 22 24.78 -1.35 6.12
CA ASP A 22 23.45 -1.47 6.69
C ASP A 22 22.77 -2.53 5.81
N GLU A 23 23.10 -3.79 6.04
CA GLU A 23 22.33 -4.93 5.56
C GLU A 23 20.95 -4.72 6.14
N ALA A 24 20.06 -4.18 5.31
CA ALA A 24 18.66 -4.04 5.65
C ALA A 24 18.19 -5.40 6.16
N GLU A 25 17.71 -5.44 7.40
CA GLU A 25 17.28 -6.69 8.01
C GLU A 25 16.30 -7.41 7.08
N PRO A 26 16.44 -8.74 6.90
CA PRO A 26 15.60 -9.47 5.98
C PRO A 26 14.13 -9.32 6.36
N PHE A 27 13.31 -9.02 5.36
CA PHE A 27 11.88 -8.80 5.55
C PHE A 27 11.21 -10.09 6.03
N VAL A 28 10.67 -10.10 7.25
CA VAL A 28 9.91 -11.24 7.78
C VAL A 28 8.46 -11.15 7.28
N GLU A 29 8.07 -12.07 6.38
CA GLU A 29 6.68 -12.19 5.90
C GLU A 29 5.76 -12.61 7.05
N THR A 30 4.66 -11.88 7.25
CA THR A 30 3.58 -12.23 8.18
C THR A 30 2.57 -13.18 7.51
N PRO A 31 1.71 -13.89 8.27
CA PRO A 31 0.63 -14.67 7.67
C PRO A 31 -0.29 -13.86 6.75
N LEU A 32 -0.55 -12.60 7.09
CA LEU A 32 -1.35 -11.70 6.27
C LEU A 32 -0.64 -11.33 4.95
N ASP A 33 0.68 -11.22 4.96
CA ASP A 33 1.46 -11.00 3.72
C ASP A 33 1.30 -12.18 2.76
N LEU A 34 1.33 -13.40 3.29
CA LEU A 34 1.17 -14.63 2.51
C LEU A 34 -0.24 -14.75 1.90
N GLU A 35 -1.29 -14.40 2.66
CA GLU A 35 -2.67 -14.40 2.17
C GLU A 35 -2.90 -13.34 1.07
N LEU A 36 -2.30 -12.16 1.22
CA LEU A 36 -2.48 -11.04 0.29
C LEU A 36 -1.69 -11.22 -1.01
N LYS A 37 -0.53 -11.89 -0.97
CA LYS A 37 0.40 -12.06 -2.10
C LYS A 37 -0.28 -12.53 -3.38
N GLY A 38 0.12 -11.96 -4.52
CA GLY A 38 -0.38 -12.35 -5.85
C GLY A 38 -1.30 -11.31 -6.50
N ASN A 39 -2.07 -11.74 -7.49
CA ASN A 39 -2.89 -10.84 -8.31
C ASN A 39 -4.34 -10.79 -7.83
N TRP A 40 -4.87 -9.58 -7.76
CA TRP A 40 -6.24 -9.28 -7.41
C TRP A 40 -6.82 -8.30 -8.41
N GLU A 41 -8.12 -8.33 -8.58
CA GLU A 41 -8.85 -7.42 -9.43
C GLU A 41 -9.90 -6.70 -8.59
N ASN A 42 -9.76 -5.38 -8.43
CA ASN A 42 -10.87 -4.57 -7.95
C ASN A 42 -11.90 -4.50 -9.08
N PHE A 43 -13.11 -5.03 -8.83
CA PHE A 43 -14.17 -5.08 -9.82
C PHE A 43 -15.37 -4.18 -9.46
N GLU A 44 -15.46 -3.76 -8.21
CA GLU A 44 -16.53 -2.89 -7.73
C GLU A 44 -16.01 -2.00 -6.59
N THR A 45 -16.38 -0.71 -6.66
CA THR A 45 -16.24 0.24 -5.57
C THR A 45 -17.60 0.87 -5.30
N VAL A 46 -18.06 0.82 -4.06
CA VAL A 46 -19.31 1.44 -3.62
C VAL A 46 -18.97 2.57 -2.65
N ALA A 47 -19.47 3.76 -2.89
CA ALA A 47 -19.36 4.90 -1.99
C ALA A 47 -20.73 5.22 -1.39
N VAL A 48 -20.84 5.24 -0.07
CA VAL A 48 -22.08 5.60 0.66
C VAL A 48 -21.82 6.85 1.47
N PHE A 49 -22.66 7.88 1.28
CA PHE A 49 -22.56 9.17 1.95
C PHE A 49 -23.71 9.34 2.95
N ILE A 50 -23.37 9.59 4.20
CA ILE A 50 -24.31 9.76 5.31
C ILE A 50 -24.40 11.25 5.70
N ASP A 51 -25.61 11.78 5.81
CA ASP A 51 -25.85 13.18 6.20
C ASP A 51 -25.73 13.42 7.73
N GLY A 52 -26.05 14.65 8.15
CA GLY A 52 -26.08 15.06 9.55
C GLY A 52 -27.20 14.43 10.39
N GLN A 53 -28.18 13.77 9.75
CA GLN A 53 -29.30 13.07 10.40
C GLN A 53 -29.10 11.54 10.42
N ASP A 54 -27.90 11.06 10.12
CA ASP A 54 -27.58 9.63 10.03
C ASP A 54 -28.34 8.87 8.92
N LYS A 55 -28.78 9.58 7.88
CA LYS A 55 -29.45 8.98 6.72
C LYS A 55 -28.51 8.90 5.52
N VAL A 56 -28.74 7.90 4.67
CA VAL A 56 -28.07 7.81 3.38
C VAL A 56 -28.53 8.97 2.51
N ALA A 57 -27.61 9.89 2.22
CA ALA A 57 -27.84 11.07 1.39
C ALA A 57 -27.58 10.78 -0.08
N HIS A 58 -26.60 9.92 -0.35
CA HIS A 58 -26.16 9.55 -1.69
C HIS A 58 -25.40 8.23 -1.68
N THR A 59 -25.48 7.51 -2.79
CA THR A 59 -24.70 6.31 -3.06
C THR A 59 -24.18 6.37 -4.49
N ASP A 60 -22.91 6.08 -4.67
CA ASP A 60 -22.28 5.91 -5.98
C ASP A 60 -21.70 4.50 -6.08
N THR A 61 -21.69 3.94 -7.30
CA THR A 61 -21.12 2.63 -7.57
C THR A 61 -20.34 2.69 -8.87
N SER A 62 -19.05 2.42 -8.78
CA SER A 62 -18.16 2.31 -9.92
C SER A 62 -17.77 0.86 -10.15
N ARG A 63 -17.81 0.44 -11.41
CA ARG A 63 -17.28 -0.84 -11.89
C ARG A 63 -16.13 -0.53 -12.83
N ALA A 64 -14.98 -0.24 -12.23
CA ALA A 64 -13.71 -0.12 -12.93
C ALA A 64 -12.88 -1.36 -12.60
N VAL A 65 -12.30 -1.96 -13.63
CA VAL A 65 -11.45 -3.15 -13.46
C VAL A 65 -10.01 -2.70 -13.29
N VAL A 66 -9.51 -2.74 -12.07
CA VAL A 66 -8.11 -2.40 -11.76
C VAL A 66 -7.40 -3.61 -11.20
N LYS A 67 -6.39 -4.10 -11.90
CA LYS A 67 -5.56 -5.22 -11.46
C LYS A 67 -4.51 -4.73 -10.47
N HIS A 68 -4.34 -5.45 -9.37
CA HIS A 68 -3.44 -5.18 -8.27
C HIS A 68 -2.54 -6.40 -8.08
N SER A 69 -1.23 -6.24 -8.25
CA SER A 69 -0.23 -7.28 -8.00
C SER A 69 0.53 -6.95 -6.73
N PHE A 70 0.29 -7.70 -5.66
CA PHE A 70 0.95 -7.51 -4.37
C PHE A 70 2.23 -8.32 -4.32
N ASN A 71 3.35 -7.63 -4.27
CA ASN A 71 4.68 -8.22 -4.08
C ASN A 71 5.48 -7.31 -3.15
N LYS A 72 5.44 -7.62 -1.85
CA LYS A 72 5.94 -6.74 -0.79
C LYS A 72 7.39 -6.29 -1.07
N PRO A 73 7.74 -5.00 -0.87
CA PRO A 73 6.94 -3.93 -0.27
C PRO A 73 6.02 -3.18 -1.26
N ASN A 74 5.92 -3.63 -2.50
CA ASN A 74 5.25 -2.88 -3.57
C ASN A 74 3.94 -3.51 -4.02
N MET A 75 3.01 -2.65 -4.42
CA MET A 75 1.82 -3.05 -5.14
C MET A 75 1.86 -2.38 -6.51
N LYS A 76 1.76 -3.19 -7.57
CA LYS A 76 1.58 -2.69 -8.93
C LYS A 76 0.08 -2.63 -9.24
N MET A 77 -0.38 -1.51 -9.76
CA MET A 77 -1.76 -1.31 -10.22
C MET A 77 -1.77 -1.13 -11.74
N VAL A 78 -2.73 -1.76 -12.43
CA VAL A 78 -2.94 -1.60 -13.86
C VAL A 78 -4.42 -1.36 -14.13
N HIS A 79 -4.75 -0.21 -14.72
CA HIS A 79 -6.12 0.13 -15.09
C HIS A 79 -6.48 -0.55 -16.41
N SER A 80 -7.44 -1.48 -16.40
CA SER A 80 -7.66 -2.40 -17.54
C SER A 80 -8.09 -1.71 -18.83
N VAL A 81 -8.73 -0.53 -18.74
CA VAL A 81 -9.22 0.19 -19.92
C VAL A 81 -8.13 1.05 -20.57
N SER A 82 -7.33 1.73 -19.76
CA SER A 82 -6.31 2.67 -20.27
C SER A 82 -4.93 2.02 -20.42
N GLY A 83 -4.70 0.86 -19.78
CA GLY A 83 -3.38 0.25 -19.66
C GLY A 83 -2.42 1.03 -18.77
N GLN A 84 -2.88 2.11 -18.13
CA GLN A 84 -2.04 2.92 -17.26
C GLN A 84 -1.60 2.10 -16.05
N GLU A 85 -0.30 2.18 -15.75
CA GLU A 85 0.31 1.49 -14.63
C GLU A 85 0.75 2.47 -13.55
N ALA A 86 0.71 2.02 -12.30
CA ALA A 86 1.30 2.71 -11.16
C ALA A 86 1.91 1.69 -10.21
N THR A 87 3.03 2.04 -9.58
CA THR A 87 3.62 1.25 -8.49
C THR A 87 3.60 2.10 -7.24
N VAL A 88 3.05 1.54 -6.17
CA VAL A 88 2.97 2.17 -4.85
C VAL A 88 3.63 1.29 -3.81
N ASN A 89 4.03 1.88 -2.69
CA ASN A 89 4.44 1.12 -1.53
C ASN A 89 3.18 0.72 -0.74
N TYR A 90 3.21 -0.43 -0.09
CA TYR A 90 2.18 -0.78 0.88
C TYR A 90 2.77 -1.41 2.14
N ALA A 91 2.07 -1.25 3.24
CA ALA A 91 2.38 -1.88 4.52
C ALA A 91 1.11 -2.49 5.13
N LEU A 92 1.31 -3.59 5.87
CA LEU A 92 0.30 -4.25 6.66
C LEU A 92 0.71 -4.09 8.13
N PRO A 93 0.36 -2.96 8.78
CA PRO A 93 0.77 -2.72 10.16
C PRO A 93 0.15 -3.78 11.07
N ASP A 94 0.95 -4.32 11.97
CA ASP A 94 0.46 -5.22 13.00
C ASP A 94 -0.45 -4.43 13.95
N SER A 95 -1.69 -4.87 14.08
CA SER A 95 -2.69 -4.20 14.89
C SER A 95 -3.55 -5.26 15.57
N SER A 96 -3.75 -5.12 16.88
CA SER A 96 -4.46 -6.10 17.69
C SER A 96 -5.93 -6.17 17.29
N GLY A 97 -6.26 -7.15 16.43
CA GLY A 97 -7.64 -7.52 16.08
C GLY A 97 -8.23 -6.87 14.84
N THR A 98 -7.65 -5.77 14.33
CA THR A 98 -8.09 -5.15 13.07
C THR A 98 -6.98 -5.21 12.03
N ARG A 99 -7.33 -5.60 10.80
CA ARG A 99 -6.36 -5.68 9.70
C ARG A 99 -6.44 -4.41 8.86
N TYR A 100 -5.31 -3.79 8.59
CA TYR A 100 -5.22 -2.61 7.75
C TYR A 100 -4.26 -2.84 6.60
N ILE A 101 -4.50 -2.14 5.50
CA ILE A 101 -3.49 -1.87 4.49
C ILE A 101 -3.26 -0.37 4.40
N VAL A 102 -1.99 0.02 4.45
CA VAL A 102 -1.55 1.40 4.24
C VAL A 102 -0.89 1.45 2.87
N ILE A 103 -1.39 2.30 1.99
CA ILE A 103 -0.82 2.54 0.66
C ILE A 103 -0.13 3.89 0.68
N SER A 104 1.13 3.94 0.24
CA SER A 104 1.92 5.17 0.18
C SER A 104 2.32 5.48 -1.25
N ASP A 105 2.07 6.72 -1.68
CA ASP A 105 2.56 7.23 -2.96
C ASP A 105 4.05 7.61 -2.90
N SER A 106 4.60 8.11 -4.01
CA SER A 106 6.01 8.54 -4.10
C SER A 106 6.33 9.79 -3.28
N GLN A 107 5.31 10.51 -2.81
CA GLN A 107 5.44 11.68 -1.94
C GLN A 107 5.20 11.31 -0.46
N ASN A 108 5.05 10.02 -0.15
CA ASN A 108 4.70 9.48 1.17
C ASN A 108 3.32 9.94 1.69
N ASN A 109 2.41 10.37 0.81
CA ASN A 109 1.02 10.50 1.22
C ASN A 109 0.45 9.09 1.45
N GLN A 110 -0.26 8.93 2.56
CA GLN A 110 -0.76 7.62 2.98
C GLN A 110 -2.28 7.56 2.91
N ASP A 111 -2.78 6.49 2.32
CA ASP A 111 -4.16 6.07 2.44
C ASP A 111 -4.25 4.80 3.28
N VAL A 112 -5.13 4.81 4.27
CA VAL A 112 -5.35 3.69 5.17
C VAL A 112 -6.72 3.08 4.89
N PHE A 113 -6.73 1.77 4.69
CA PHE A 113 -7.94 0.98 4.47
C PHE A 113 -8.02 -0.13 5.51
N GLU A 114 -9.21 -0.37 6.05
CA GLU A 114 -9.49 -1.56 6.85
C GLU A 114 -9.77 -2.75 5.92
N ILE A 115 -9.13 -3.88 6.16
CA ILE A 115 -9.40 -5.14 5.47
C ILE A 115 -10.56 -5.84 6.21
N LYS A 116 -11.78 -5.63 5.73
CA LYS A 116 -13.01 -6.20 6.32
C LYS A 116 -13.06 -7.72 6.17
N SER A 117 -12.61 -8.22 5.02
CA SER A 117 -12.46 -9.65 4.78
C SER A 117 -11.31 -9.92 3.81
N LEU A 118 -10.67 -11.07 3.98
CA LEU A 118 -9.66 -11.61 3.10
C LEU A 118 -9.79 -13.13 3.16
N THR A 119 -9.99 -13.74 2.00
CA THR A 119 -10.09 -15.19 1.80
C THR A 119 -9.16 -15.58 0.64
N ALA A 120 -9.18 -16.84 0.21
CA ALA A 120 -8.39 -17.27 -0.95
C ALA A 120 -8.84 -16.61 -2.27
N THR A 121 -10.12 -16.26 -2.40
CA THR A 121 -10.73 -15.79 -3.66
C THR A 121 -11.23 -14.35 -3.60
N ASP A 122 -11.60 -13.87 -2.41
CA ASP A 122 -12.29 -12.59 -2.23
C ASP A 122 -11.63 -11.76 -1.16
N MET A 123 -11.60 -10.45 -1.38
CA MET A 123 -11.07 -9.47 -0.44
C MET A 123 -11.93 -8.21 -0.47
N VAL A 124 -12.15 -7.61 0.70
CA VAL A 124 -12.94 -6.39 0.84
C VAL A 124 -12.18 -5.39 1.69
N TRP A 125 -11.98 -4.19 1.14
CA TRP A 125 -11.40 -3.06 1.86
C TRP A 125 -12.44 -2.00 2.11
N GLU A 126 -12.28 -1.26 3.21
CA GLU A 126 -13.11 -0.13 3.57
C GLU A 126 -12.25 1.09 3.92
N LYS A 127 -12.63 2.26 3.39
CA LYS A 127 -12.11 3.56 3.80
C LYS A 127 -13.25 4.42 4.31
N VAL A 128 -13.07 5.03 5.47
CA VAL A 128 -14.04 5.97 6.05
C VAL A 128 -13.43 7.36 6.08
N VAL A 129 -14.12 8.34 5.48
CA VAL A 129 -13.70 9.74 5.47
C VAL A 129 -14.79 10.61 6.09
N ARG A 130 -14.42 11.41 7.09
CA ARG A 130 -15.31 12.42 7.67
C ARG A 130 -15.40 13.62 6.74
N TYR A 131 -16.56 14.26 6.69
CA TYR A 131 -16.78 15.44 5.84
C TYR A 131 -16.48 15.18 4.35
N ALA A 132 -16.81 13.98 3.87
CA ALA A 132 -16.61 13.59 2.48
C ALA A 132 -17.56 14.36 1.55
N SER A 133 -17.05 14.81 0.41
CA SER A 133 -17.86 15.48 -0.61
C SER A 133 -18.31 14.50 -1.70
N TYR A 134 -19.52 14.70 -2.21
CA TYR A 134 -20.02 14.04 -3.43
C TYR A 134 -20.64 15.08 -4.36
N LYS A 135 -20.72 14.77 -5.65
CA LYS A 135 -21.30 15.66 -6.66
C LYS A 135 -22.75 15.28 -6.92
N LYS A 136 -23.67 16.24 -6.87
CA LYS A 136 -25.09 16.10 -7.22
C LYS A 136 -25.53 17.33 -8.01
N ASP A 137 -26.07 17.13 -9.21
CA ASP A 137 -26.57 18.21 -10.07
C ASP A 137 -25.56 19.38 -10.22
N ASP A 138 -24.32 19.04 -10.56
CA ASP A 138 -23.17 19.95 -10.67
C ASP A 138 -22.72 20.69 -9.39
N THR A 139 -23.36 20.42 -8.26
CA THR A 139 -22.99 20.97 -6.96
C THR A 139 -22.27 19.95 -6.11
N TYR A 140 -21.20 20.36 -5.42
CA TYR A 140 -20.57 19.54 -4.40
C TYR A 140 -21.30 19.69 -3.08
N ILE A 141 -21.69 18.56 -2.50
CA ILE A 141 -22.36 18.48 -1.20
C ILE A 141 -21.42 17.78 -0.22
N THR A 142 -21.21 18.38 0.94
CA THR A 142 -20.45 17.78 2.04
C THR A 142 -21.35 16.91 2.89
N SER A 143 -21.05 15.62 2.97
CA SER A 143 -21.69 14.66 3.87
C SER A 143 -21.06 14.73 5.27
N ARG A 144 -21.68 14.12 6.28
CA ARG A 144 -21.02 13.93 7.60
C ARG A 144 -19.92 12.87 7.51
N ARG A 145 -20.17 11.82 6.73
CA ARG A 145 -19.26 10.68 6.53
C ARG A 145 -19.48 10.04 5.16
N GLY A 146 -18.39 9.77 4.46
CA GLY A 146 -18.35 8.87 3.32
C GLY A 146 -17.68 7.55 3.69
N THR A 147 -18.21 6.44 3.19
CA THR A 147 -17.61 5.11 3.30
C THR A 147 -17.42 4.55 1.89
N TRP A 148 -16.19 4.18 1.55
CA TRP A 148 -15.85 3.50 0.30
C TRP A 148 -15.54 2.05 0.59
N THR A 149 -16.27 1.15 -0.07
CA THR A 149 -16.06 -0.29 0.00
C THR A 149 -15.52 -0.76 -1.34
N TYR A 150 -14.32 -1.34 -1.32
CA TYR A 150 -13.65 -1.89 -2.49
C TYR A 150 -13.75 -3.40 -2.43
N LYS A 151 -14.29 -4.02 -3.48
CA LYS A 151 -14.40 -5.47 -3.60
C LYS A 151 -13.40 -5.98 -4.62
N PHE A 152 -12.68 -7.01 -4.22
CA PHE A 152 -11.63 -7.63 -5.01
C PHE A 152 -11.92 -9.10 -5.18
N ARG A 153 -11.52 -9.64 -6.33
CA ARG A 153 -11.43 -11.07 -6.58
C ARG A 153 -10.00 -11.46 -6.95
N LYS A 154 -9.57 -12.64 -6.54
CA LYS A 154 -8.29 -13.20 -6.94
C LYS A 154 -8.31 -13.48 -8.45
N VAL A 155 -7.21 -13.19 -9.12
CA VAL A 155 -7.00 -13.54 -10.53
C VAL A 155 -5.67 -14.27 -10.67
N GLU A 156 -5.58 -15.19 -11.61
CA GLU A 156 -4.36 -15.94 -11.91
C GLU A 156 -3.33 -15.05 -12.62
#